data_AF-A0A4Q0YJU6-F1
#
_entry.id   AF-A0A4Q0YJU6-F1
#
_cell.length_a   1.000
_cell.length_b   1.000
_cell.length_c   1.000
_cell.angle_alpha   90.00
_cell.angle_beta   90.00
_cell.angle_gamma   90.00
#
_symmetry.space_group_name_H-M   'P 1'
#
loop_
_entity.id
_entity.type
_entity.pdbx_description
1 polymer ?
#
loop_
_entity_poly.entity_id
_entity_poly.type
_entity_poly.pdbx_seq_one_letter_code
_entity_poly.pdbx_strand_id
1 'polypeptide(L)'
;MNNEIVSLCYDGESGQNNIRTFNINDILYISLKDIFVTLTKENNKLDERYASKHIPTLIKSQVNKLDTDEYILLDVSTPFFEGEKEVFITQPG
;
A
#
# COMPACT_ATOMS: atom_id res chain seq x y z
N MET A 1 16.71 3.26 -14.48
CA MET A 1 16.05 2.09 -13.87
C MET A 1 14.75 1.88 -14.61
N ASN A 2 14.56 0.71 -15.22
CA ASN A 2 13.30 0.37 -15.86
C ASN A 2 12.36 -0.12 -14.76
N ASN A 3 11.47 0.75 -14.30
CA ASN A 3 10.44 0.38 -13.34
C ASN A 3 9.27 -0.21 -14.13
N GLU A 4 9.11 -1.53 -14.10
CA GLU A 4 7.90 -2.15 -14.61
C GLU A 4 6.80 -1.98 -13.56
N ILE A 5 5.87 -1.06 -13.84
CA ILE A 5 4.67 -0.88 -13.04
C ILE A 5 3.74 -2.05 -13.36
N VAL A 6 3.62 -2.98 -12.42
CA VAL A 6 2.61 -4.01 -12.45
C VAL A 6 1.45 -3.49 -11.59
N SER A 7 0.21 -3.57 -12.07
CA SER A 7 -0.95 -3.27 -11.24
C SER A 7 -1.51 -4.60 -10.77
N LEU A 8 -1.45 -4.89 -9.47
CA LEU A 8 -2.11 -6.07 -8.93
C LEU A 8 -3.62 -5.79 -8.90
N CYS A 9 -4.36 -6.50 -9.74
CA CYS A 9 -5.82 -6.43 -9.73
C CYS A 9 -6.35 -7.37 -8.65
N TYR A 10 -6.86 -6.79 -7.56
CA TYR A 10 -7.52 -7.52 -6.49
C TYR A 10 -9.03 -7.50 -6.74
N ASP A 11 -9.64 -8.66 -6.93
CA ASP A 11 -11.08 -8.81 -7.07
C ASP A 11 -11.66 -9.37 -5.77
N GLY A 12 -12.49 -8.59 -5.10
CA GLY A 12 -13.05 -8.90 -3.79
C GLY A 12 -14.52 -8.57 -3.69
N GLU A 13 -15.06 -8.62 -2.47
CA GLU A 13 -16.47 -8.31 -2.22
C GLU A 13 -16.78 -6.87 -2.65
N SER A 14 -15.86 -5.91 -2.47
CA SER A 14 -16.05 -4.51 -2.90
C SER A 14 -15.89 -4.28 -4.41
N GLY A 15 -15.60 -5.32 -5.17
CA GLY A 15 -15.30 -5.29 -6.60
C GLY A 15 -13.79 -5.18 -6.86
N GLN A 16 -13.44 -4.78 -8.08
CA GLN A 16 -12.06 -4.70 -8.50
C GLN A 16 -11.34 -3.49 -7.89
N ASN A 17 -10.23 -3.76 -7.22
CA ASN A 17 -9.32 -2.77 -6.66
C ASN A 17 -7.92 -2.94 -7.29
N ASN A 18 -7.38 -1.85 -7.80
CA ASN A 18 -6.00 -1.83 -8.30
C ASN A 18 -5.06 -1.48 -7.15
N ILE A 19 -4.10 -2.36 -6.90
CA ILE A 19 -3.03 -2.14 -5.93
C ILE A 19 -1.76 -1.85 -6.72
N ARG A 20 -1.20 -0.66 -6.53
CA ARG A 20 0.03 -0.24 -7.22
C ARG A 20 1.19 -1.12 -6.76
N THR A 21 1.84 -1.77 -7.72
CA THR A 21 3.06 -2.53 -7.49
C THR A 21 4.14 -2.16 -8.51
N PHE A 22 5.38 -2.45 -8.18
CA PHE A 22 6.47 -2.34 -9.12
C PHE A 22 7.56 -3.35 -8.77
N ASN A 23 8.36 -3.72 -9.76
CA ASN A 23 9.53 -4.58 -9.56
C ASN A 23 10.81 -3.75 -9.63
N ILE A 24 11.68 -3.92 -8.63
CA ILE A 24 13.06 -3.42 -8.65
C ILE A 24 13.97 -4.60 -8.36
N ASN A 25 14.86 -4.95 -9.28
CA ASN A 25 15.83 -6.04 -9.13
C ASN A 25 15.16 -7.37 -8.70
N ASP A 26 14.09 -7.76 -9.39
CA ASP A 26 13.28 -8.96 -9.09
C ASP A 26 12.59 -8.98 -7.71
N ILE A 27 12.61 -7.86 -6.99
CA ILE A 27 11.89 -7.66 -5.75
C ILE A 27 10.58 -6.93 -6.05
N LEU A 28 9.45 -7.54 -5.69
CA LEU A 28 8.12 -6.96 -5.81
C LEU A 28 7.85 -6.03 -4.62
N TYR A 29 7.49 -4.80 -4.93
CA TYR A 29 7.08 -3.79 -3.96
C TYR A 29 5.61 -3.45 -4.15
N ILE A 30 4.89 -3.30 -3.03
CA ILE A 30 3.43 -3.14 -3.02
C ILE A 30 3.08 -1.90 -2.19
N SER A 31 2.20 -1.03 -2.72
CA SER A 31 1.74 0.16 -1.99
C SER A 31 0.99 -0.25 -0.72
N LEU A 32 1.54 0.14 0.44
CA LEU A 32 0.91 -0.11 1.73
C LEU A 32 -0.38 0.70 1.90
N LYS A 33 -0.44 1.89 1.30
CA LYS A 33 -1.64 2.71 1.26
C LYS A 33 -2.76 2.01 0.51
N ASP A 34 -2.48 1.48 -0.68
CA ASP A 34 -3.48 0.82 -1.52
C ASP A 34 -4.00 -0.46 -0.86
N ILE A 35 -3.12 -1.21 -0.17
CA ILE A 35 -3.52 -2.35 0.66
C ILE A 35 -4.55 -1.91 1.71
N PHE A 36 -4.23 -0.89 2.53
CA PHE A 36 -5.14 -0.47 3.58
C PHE A 36 -6.44 0.15 3.06
N VAL A 37 -6.40 0.89 1.95
CA VAL A 37 -7.62 1.38 1.27
C VAL A 37 -8.49 0.21 0.83
N THR A 38 -7.89 -0.79 0.18
CA THR A 38 -8.60 -1.98 -0.31
C THR A 38 -9.22 -2.75 0.85
N LEU A 39 -8.44 -3.10 1.87
CA LEU A 39 -8.93 -3.80 3.06
C LEU A 39 -10.05 -3.03 3.78
N THR A 40 -9.96 -1.70 3.83
CA THR A 40 -11.01 -0.87 4.43
C THR A 40 -12.31 -0.93 3.64
N LYS A 41 -12.24 -0.89 2.30
CA LYS A 41 -13.43 -1.04 1.44
C LYS A 41 -14.07 -2.42 1.60
N GLU A 42 -13.27 -3.48 1.62
CA GLU A 42 -13.73 -4.85 1.83
C GLU A 42 -14.42 -4.99 3.19
N ASN A 43 -13.78 -4.53 4.27
CA ASN A 43 -14.33 -4.58 5.62
C ASN A 43 -15.64 -3.81 5.73
N ASN A 44 -15.73 -2.61 5.16
CA ASN A 44 -16.95 -1.81 5.17
C ASN A 44 -18.10 -2.48 4.43
N LYS A 45 -17.81 -3.26 3.38
CA LYS A 45 -18.85 -3.99 2.64
C LYS A 45 -19.35 -5.22 3.40
N LEU A 46 -18.52 -5.81 4.26
CA LEU A 46 -18.93 -6.87 5.18
C LEU A 46 -19.82 -6.33 6.31
N ASP A 47 -19.40 -5.25 6.97
CA ASP A 47 -20.17 -4.54 8.01
C ASP A 47 -19.64 -3.11 8.16
N GLU A 48 -20.53 -2.11 8.08
CA GLU A 48 -20.17 -0.69 8.20
C GLU A 48 -19.53 -0.34 9.56
N ARG A 49 -19.75 -1.17 10.59
CA ARG A 49 -19.11 -1.02 11.91
C ARG A 49 -17.63 -1.38 11.90
N TYR A 50 -17.14 -2.05 10.85
CA TYR A 50 -15.72 -2.35 10.66
C TYR A 50 -14.91 -1.19 10.08
N ALA A 51 -15.45 0.02 10.05
CA ALA A 51 -14.77 1.23 9.64
C ALA A 51 -13.33 1.28 10.20
N SER A 52 -12.36 1.13 9.31
CA SER A 52 -10.95 1.06 9.67
C SER A 52 -10.47 2.34 10.34
N LYS A 53 -9.48 2.18 11.21
CA LYS A 53 -8.69 3.29 11.76
C LYS A 53 -8.12 4.16 10.63
N HIS A 54 -7.91 5.44 10.92
CA HIS A 54 -7.33 6.41 9.98
C HIS A 54 -6.08 5.84 9.28
N ILE A 55 -6.10 5.71 7.96
CA ILE A 55 -5.08 5.01 7.15
C ILE A 55 -3.64 5.44 7.49
N PRO A 56 -3.31 6.74 7.63
CA PRO A 56 -1.99 7.18 8.10
C PRO A 56 -1.52 6.54 9.43
N THR A 57 -2.44 6.28 10.35
CA THR A 57 -2.12 5.61 11.63
C THR A 57 -1.78 4.14 11.40
N LEU A 58 -2.49 3.46 10.50
CA LEU A 58 -2.20 2.07 10.15
C LEU A 58 -0.84 1.95 9.47
N ILE A 59 -0.54 2.83 8.51
CA ILE A 59 0.76 2.92 7.85
C ILE A 59 1.87 3.11 8.88
N LYS A 60 1.74 4.12 9.75
CA LYS A 60 2.74 4.38 10.81
C LYS A 60 2.93 3.17 11.74
N SER A 61 1.83 2.53 12.14
CA SER A 61 1.88 1.35 13.00
C SER A 61 2.57 0.16 12.34
N GLN A 62 2.44 0.01 11.02
CA GLN A 62 3.07 -1.07 10.29
C GLN A 62 4.56 -0.78 10.06
N VAL A 63 4.90 0.43 9.61
CA VAL A 63 6.30 0.86 9.40
C VAL A 63 7.13 0.71 10.68
N ASN A 64 6.56 0.99 11.85
CA ASN A 64 7.26 0.80 13.13
C ASN A 64 7.60 -0.66 13.49
N LYS A 65 7.07 -1.63 12.74
CA LYS A 65 7.29 -3.06 12.95
C LYS A 65 8.11 -3.72 11.84
N LEU A 66 8.27 -3.02 10.71
CA LEU A 66 9.01 -3.52 9.58
C LEU A 66 10.50 -3.23 9.76
N ASP A 67 11.33 -4.16 9.35
CA ASP A 67 12.77 -3.94 9.25
C ASP A 67 13.08 -2.99 8.07
N THR A 68 14.25 -2.36 8.11
CA THR A 68 14.60 -1.27 7.17
C THR A 68 14.73 -1.73 5.71
N ASP A 69 14.86 -3.03 5.47
CA ASP A 69 14.91 -3.66 4.15
C ASP A 69 13.54 -4.17 3.68
N GLU A 70 12.53 -4.22 4.56
CA GLU A 70 11.18 -4.69 4.22
C GLU A 70 10.29 -3.59 3.61
N TYR A 71 10.76 -2.34 3.57
CA TYR A 71 10.03 -1.24 2.97
C TYR A 71 10.93 -0.18 2.33
N ILE A 72 10.37 0.55 1.37
CA ILE A 72 11.00 1.72 0.77
C ILE A 72 10.04 2.91 0.76
N LEU A 73 10.61 4.11 0.71
CA LEU A 73 9.89 5.37 0.57
C LEU A 73 10.13 5.92 -0.83
N LEU A 74 9.05 6.08 -1.59
CA LEU A 74 9.08 6.70 -2.91
C LEU A 74 8.33 8.02 -2.91
N ASP A 75 8.75 8.93 -3.78
CA ASP A 75 8.05 10.19 -3.95
C ASP A 75 6.66 9.96 -4.58
N VAL A 76 5.67 10.67 -4.06
CA VAL A 76 4.29 10.57 -4.57
C VAL A 76 4.20 11.26 -5.93
N SER A 77 3.51 10.66 -6.89
CA SER A 77 3.31 11.24 -8.24
C SER A 77 2.58 12.58 -8.21
N THR A 78 1.67 12.75 -7.25
CA THR A 78 0.87 13.95 -7.02
C THR A 78 0.86 14.29 -5.53
N PRO A 79 1.92 14.94 -5.01
CA PRO A 79 2.05 15.23 -3.60
C PRO A 79 1.14 16.40 -3.18
N PHE A 80 0.56 16.32 -1.98
CA PHE A 80 -0.20 17.39 -1.34
C PHE A 80 0.73 18.43 -0.66
N PHE A 81 1.92 18.00 -0.25
CA PHE A 81 2.95 18.86 0.33
C PHE A 81 4.34 18.47 -0.17
N GLU A 82 5.28 19.42 -0.12
CA GLU A 82 6.64 19.20 -0.60
C GLU A 82 7.33 18.08 0.21
N GLY A 83 7.91 17.11 -0.50
CA GLY A 83 8.58 15.96 0.10
C GLY A 83 7.64 14.86 0.61
N GLU A 84 6.36 14.88 0.24
CA GLU A 84 5.46 13.76 0.52
C GLU A 84 6.00 12.46 -0.09
N LYS A 85 6.13 11.45 0.77
CA LYS A 85 6.55 10.10 0.39
C LYS A 85 5.48 9.07 0.68
N GLU A 86 5.46 8.04 -0.13
CA GLU A 86 4.62 6.88 0.04
C GLU A 86 5.46 5.64 0.39
N VAL A 87 4.89 4.81 1.28
CA VAL A 87 5.48 3.56 1.74
C VAL A 87 5.10 2.43 0.80
N PHE A 88 6.11 1.72 0.31
CA PHE A 88 5.96 0.45 -0.38
C PHE A 88 6.65 -0.64 0.42
N ILE A 89 5.97 -1.77 0.57
CA ILE A 89 6.47 -2.92 1.33
C ILE A 89 6.89 -4.05 0.39
N THR A 90 7.78 -4.90 0.86
CA THR A 90 8.19 -6.12 0.15
C THR A 90 8.16 -7.34 1.08
N GLN A 91 8.67 -8.47 0.59
CA GLN A 91 8.74 -9.72 1.35
C GLN A 91 9.63 -9.55 2.59
N PRO A 92 9.27 -10.19 3.71
CA PRO A 92 10.14 -10.24 4.87
C PRO A 92 11.45 -10.99 4.56
N GLY A 93 12.53 -10.56 5.20
CA GLY A 93 13.87 -11.15 5.09
C GLY A 93 14.02 -12.52 5.74
#